data_AF-A0A7S1HJG5-F1
#
_entry.id   AF-A0A7S1HJG5-F1
#
_cell.length_a   1.000
_cell.length_b   1.000
_cell.length_c   1.000
_cell.angle_alpha   90.00
_cell.angle_beta   90.00
_cell.angle_gamma   90.00
#
_symmetry.space_group_name_H-M   'P 1'
#
loop_
_entity.id
_entity.type
_entity.pdbx_description
1 polymer ?
#
loop_
_entity_poly.entity_id
_entity_poly.type
_entity_poly.pdbx_seq_one_letter_code
_entity_poly.pdbx_strand_id
1 'polypeptide(L)'
;VSHETHRGRVLNNPWTTLRLLDRHQDLFVTGDFSHWLLVSERLLRGTRREREMWDAVVPRTLHVHARVGGEQRPQYDDPVSEGACGAREALEGIWIKVWESRRAAGAPWVSVTPEYGPVPYSDSLDDTSSLTVRESHRLRALFGMDKEPAPGGP
;
A
#
# COMPACT_ATOMS: atom_id res chain seq x y z
N VAL A 1 0.29 -10.93 -14.24
CA VAL A 1 0.16 -9.48 -14.52
C VAL A 1 -0.70 -8.88 -13.42
N SER A 2 -0.35 -7.70 -12.90
CA SER A 2 -1.17 -6.96 -11.92
C SER A 2 -1.34 -5.50 -12.37
N HIS A 3 -2.42 -4.86 -11.93
CA HIS A 3 -2.78 -3.49 -12.32
C HIS A 3 -2.79 -2.58 -11.11
N GLU A 4 -2.24 -1.38 -11.27
CA GLU A 4 -2.09 -0.43 -10.18
C GLU A 4 -3.39 0.28 -9.79
N THR A 5 -3.62 0.45 -8.50
CA THR A 5 -4.64 1.35 -7.94
C THR A 5 -4.24 2.82 -8.08
N HIS A 6 -4.19 3.35 -9.29
CA HIS A 6 -3.79 4.74 -9.54
C HIS A 6 -4.99 5.67 -9.76
N ARG A 7 -4.97 6.88 -9.18
CA ARG A 7 -6.10 7.85 -9.25
C ARG A 7 -6.53 8.21 -10.69
N GLY A 8 -5.59 8.14 -11.63
CA GLY A 8 -5.82 8.38 -13.06
C GLY A 8 -6.10 7.13 -13.91
N ARG A 9 -6.36 5.97 -13.29
CA ARG A 9 -6.57 4.68 -13.99
C ARG A 9 -7.90 4.04 -13.60
N VAL A 10 -8.19 2.88 -14.18
CA VAL A 10 -9.47 2.16 -13.99
C VAL A 10 -9.68 1.71 -12.53
N LEU A 11 -8.61 1.40 -11.81
CA LEU A 11 -8.66 0.99 -10.40
C LEU A 11 -8.54 2.18 -9.42
N ASN A 12 -8.97 3.38 -9.83
CA ASN A 12 -8.76 4.62 -9.06
C ASN A 12 -9.51 4.71 -7.73
N ASN A 13 -10.54 3.89 -7.51
CA ASN A 13 -11.32 3.91 -6.28
C ASN A 13 -11.70 2.50 -5.83
N PRO A 14 -11.87 2.28 -4.51
CA PRO A 14 -12.13 0.96 -3.95
C PRO A 14 -13.40 0.32 -4.51
N TRP A 15 -14.47 1.11 -4.68
CA TRP A 15 -15.78 0.57 -5.05
C TRP A 15 -15.87 0.10 -6.49
N THR A 16 -15.22 0.81 -7.41
CA THR A 16 -15.07 0.36 -8.80
C THR A 16 -14.18 -0.87 -8.87
N THR A 17 -13.08 -0.87 -8.11
CA THR A 17 -12.17 -2.01 -8.06
C THR A 17 -12.88 -3.29 -7.59
N LEU A 18 -13.71 -3.23 -6.55
CA LEU A 18 -14.50 -4.38 -6.11
C LEU A 18 -15.40 -4.95 -7.21
N ARG A 19 -16.11 -4.09 -7.95
CA ARG A 19 -16.97 -4.51 -9.06
C ARG A 19 -16.19 -5.15 -10.20
N LEU A 20 -14.92 -4.82 -10.36
CA LEU A 20 -14.04 -5.41 -11.37
C LEU A 20 -13.45 -6.73 -10.88
N LEU A 21 -13.01 -6.82 -9.62
CA LEU A 21 -12.52 -8.06 -9.03
C LEU A 21 -13.59 -9.15 -8.99
N ASP A 22 -14.86 -8.78 -8.76
CA ASP A 22 -16.00 -9.68 -8.82
C ASP A 22 -16.25 -10.25 -10.23
N ARG A 23 -16.10 -9.41 -11.26
CA ARG A 23 -16.27 -9.82 -12.67
C ARG A 23 -15.07 -10.56 -13.26
N HIS A 24 -13.87 -10.25 -12.78
CA HIS A 24 -12.61 -10.74 -13.33
C HIS A 24 -11.81 -11.45 -12.23
N GLN A 25 -11.99 -12.77 -12.15
CA GLN A 25 -11.41 -13.60 -11.08
C GLN A 25 -9.88 -13.74 -11.22
N ASP A 26 -9.34 -13.46 -12.40
CA ASP A 26 -7.91 -13.41 -12.74
C ASP A 26 -7.30 -12.00 -12.64
N LEU A 27 -8.09 -10.98 -12.26
CA LEU A 27 -7.59 -9.64 -12.02
C LEU A 27 -6.82 -9.59 -10.69
N PHE A 28 -5.58 -9.13 -10.79
CA PHE A 28 -4.68 -8.90 -9.67
C PHE A 28 -4.28 -7.43 -9.56
N VAL A 29 -3.96 -7.01 -8.33
CA VAL A 29 -3.73 -5.61 -7.97
C VAL A 29 -2.27 -5.37 -7.62
N THR A 30 -1.73 -4.26 -8.13
CA THR A 30 -0.58 -3.56 -7.53
C THR A 30 -1.16 -2.45 -6.65
N GLY A 31 -1.02 -2.59 -5.34
CA GLY A 31 -1.64 -1.67 -4.38
C GLY A 31 -0.78 -0.44 -4.12
N ASP A 32 -1.09 0.67 -4.78
CA ASP A 32 -0.83 2.01 -4.25
C ASP A 32 -2.13 2.54 -3.62
N PHE A 33 -2.35 2.21 -2.35
CA PHE A 33 -3.58 2.56 -1.66
C PHE A 33 -3.65 4.03 -1.24
N SER A 34 -2.56 4.81 -1.37
CA SER A 34 -2.57 6.24 -1.10
C SER A 34 -3.53 6.98 -2.04
N HIS A 35 -3.63 6.53 -3.30
CA HIS A 35 -4.59 7.06 -4.26
C HIS A 35 -6.04 6.88 -3.83
N TRP A 36 -6.36 5.77 -3.17
CA TRP A 36 -7.72 5.52 -2.70
C TRP A 36 -8.10 6.41 -1.52
N LEU A 37 -7.15 6.72 -0.63
CA LEU A 37 -7.38 7.69 0.44
C LEU A 37 -7.68 9.07 -0.15
N LEU A 38 -6.88 9.49 -1.13
CA LEU A 38 -7.04 10.77 -1.82
C LEU A 38 -8.37 10.86 -2.59
N VAL A 39 -8.68 9.87 -3.43
CA VAL A 39 -9.93 9.86 -4.22
C VAL A 39 -11.17 9.73 -3.36
N SER A 40 -11.07 9.08 -2.19
CA SER A 40 -12.19 8.93 -1.26
C SER A 40 -12.28 10.08 -0.25
N GLU A 41 -11.27 10.95 -0.21
CA GLU A 41 -11.10 12.03 0.78
C GLU A 41 -11.24 11.57 2.24
N ARG A 42 -10.85 10.33 2.55
CA ARG A 42 -11.02 9.71 3.89
C ARG A 42 -10.10 8.51 4.10
N LEU A 43 -9.72 8.26 5.37
CA LEU A 43 -9.12 7.00 5.77
C LEU A 43 -10.10 5.84 5.61
N LEU A 44 -9.69 4.80 4.90
CA LEU A 44 -10.53 3.63 4.60
C LEU A 44 -10.46 2.56 5.70
N ARG A 45 -10.74 2.91 6.96
CA ARG A 45 -10.47 2.02 8.13
C ARG A 45 -11.62 1.78 9.11
N GLY A 46 -12.82 2.33 8.93
CA GLY A 46 -13.83 2.42 10.00
C GLY A 46 -15.11 1.61 9.80
N THR A 47 -15.60 1.51 8.56
CA THR A 47 -16.93 0.98 8.26
C THR A 47 -16.91 -0.51 7.95
N ARG A 48 -18.07 -1.17 8.10
CA ARG A 48 -18.24 -2.58 7.70
C ARG A 48 -17.89 -2.79 6.22
N ARG A 49 -18.39 -1.89 5.36
CA ARG A 49 -18.18 -1.96 3.92
C ARG A 49 -16.70 -1.85 3.53
N GLU A 50 -15.91 -1.08 4.28
CA GLU A 50 -14.47 -0.99 4.06
C GLU A 50 -13.73 -2.26 4.48
N ARG A 51 -14.17 -2.92 5.55
CA ARG A 51 -13.61 -4.21 5.94
C ARG A 51 -13.87 -5.26 4.84
N GLU A 52 -15.12 -5.37 4.39
CA GLU A 52 -15.50 -6.26 3.29
C GLU A 52 -14.72 -5.94 2.00
N MET A 53 -14.45 -4.66 1.75
CA MET A 53 -13.61 -4.22 0.64
C MET A 53 -12.17 -4.71 0.76
N TRP A 54 -11.54 -4.52 1.92
CA TRP A 54 -10.18 -5.00 2.15
C TRP A 54 -10.08 -6.52 2.11
N ASP A 55 -11.07 -7.23 2.65
CA ASP A 55 -11.12 -8.70 2.63
C ASP A 55 -11.12 -9.25 1.19
N ALA A 56 -11.71 -8.53 0.24
CA ALA A 56 -11.68 -8.88 -1.18
C ALA A 56 -10.39 -8.46 -1.90
N VAL A 57 -9.83 -7.30 -1.58
CA VAL A 57 -8.69 -6.71 -2.29
C VAL A 57 -7.35 -7.29 -1.83
N VAL A 58 -7.18 -7.53 -0.52
CA VAL A 58 -5.92 -7.99 0.08
C VAL A 58 -5.43 -9.30 -0.55
N PRO A 59 -6.25 -10.36 -0.70
CA PRO A 59 -5.80 -11.62 -1.30
C PRO A 59 -5.46 -11.50 -2.80
N ARG A 60 -5.97 -10.46 -3.47
CA ARG A 60 -5.74 -10.17 -4.89
C ARG A 60 -4.56 -9.22 -5.14
N THR A 61 -3.90 -8.74 -4.09
CA THR A 61 -2.79 -7.80 -4.20
C THR A 61 -1.46 -8.55 -4.27
N LEU A 62 -0.74 -8.45 -5.40
CA LEU A 62 0.52 -9.17 -5.62
C LEU A 62 1.76 -8.33 -5.30
N HIS A 63 1.64 -7.01 -5.42
CA HIS A 63 2.70 -6.04 -5.18
C HIS A 63 2.13 -4.81 -4.47
N VAL A 64 2.94 -4.14 -3.64
CA VAL A 64 2.55 -2.90 -2.96
C VAL A 64 3.52 -1.79 -3.36
N HIS A 65 2.96 -0.66 -3.79
CA HIS A 65 3.66 0.61 -3.80
C HIS A 65 3.42 1.28 -2.45
N ALA A 66 4.44 1.25 -1.59
CA ALA A 66 4.39 1.71 -0.20
C ALA A 66 4.63 3.22 -0.10
N ARG A 67 3.76 4.00 -0.73
CA ARG A 67 3.70 5.46 -0.60
C ARG A 67 2.80 5.82 0.57
N VAL A 68 3.27 6.69 1.46
CA VAL A 68 2.40 7.35 2.46
C VAL A 68 1.85 8.64 1.86
N GLY A 69 0.58 8.57 1.45
CA GLY A 69 -0.26 9.72 1.10
C GLY A 69 -1.53 9.72 1.96
N GLY A 70 -2.29 10.80 1.93
CA GLY A 70 -3.47 11.00 2.78
C GLY A 70 -4.71 11.41 2.00
N GLU A 71 -5.75 11.76 2.74
CA GLU A 71 -7.05 12.20 2.21
C GLU A 71 -6.97 13.42 1.31
N GLN A 72 -5.96 14.27 1.53
CA GLN A 72 -5.82 15.58 0.89
C GLN A 72 -4.41 15.79 0.31
N ARG A 73 -3.56 14.75 0.33
CA ARG A 73 -2.19 14.82 -0.15
C ARG A 73 -1.83 13.54 -0.91
N PRO A 74 -1.36 13.62 -2.15
CA PRO A 74 -0.91 12.43 -2.88
C PRO A 74 0.30 11.77 -2.19
N GLN A 75 1.13 12.53 -1.48
CA GLN A 75 2.29 12.05 -0.74
C GLN A 75 2.59 13.00 0.42
N TYR A 76 3.14 12.46 1.51
CA TYR A 76 3.78 13.27 2.54
C TYR A 76 5.29 13.36 2.29
N ASP A 77 5.85 14.57 2.38
CA ASP A 77 7.29 14.80 2.28
C ASP A 77 8.07 14.09 3.40
N ASP A 78 7.45 14.00 4.58
CA ASP A 78 7.93 13.16 5.68
C ASP A 78 6.85 12.16 6.16
N PRO A 79 6.91 10.89 5.71
CA PRO A 79 5.99 9.83 6.08
C PRO A 79 5.91 9.54 7.58
N VAL A 80 6.94 9.92 8.36
CA VAL A 80 6.98 9.67 9.81
C VAL A 80 6.58 10.87 10.67
N SER A 81 6.22 11.99 10.04
CA SER A 81 5.74 13.19 10.72
C SER A 81 4.41 12.94 11.45
N GLU A 82 4.12 13.79 12.44
CA GLU A 82 2.87 13.74 13.20
C GLU A 82 1.64 13.87 12.28
N GLY A 83 1.70 14.77 11.30
CA GLY A 83 0.62 14.99 10.32
C GLY A 83 0.37 13.80 9.38
N ALA A 84 1.37 12.93 9.18
CA ALA A 84 1.24 11.71 8.38
C ALA A 84 0.77 10.51 9.21
N CYS A 85 0.79 10.59 10.55
CA CYS A 85 0.64 9.43 11.43
C CYS A 85 -0.63 8.61 11.16
N GLY A 86 -1.79 9.26 11.07
CA GLY A 86 -3.06 8.56 10.84
C GLY A 86 -3.13 7.84 9.49
N ALA A 87 -2.62 8.47 8.43
CA ALA A 87 -2.56 7.87 7.10
C ALA A 87 -1.52 6.73 7.04
N ARG A 88 -0.34 6.95 7.62
CA ARG A 88 0.72 5.95 7.76
C ARG A 88 0.20 4.68 8.45
N GLU A 89 -0.39 4.81 9.64
CA GLU A 89 -0.93 3.66 10.38
C GLU A 89 -2.00 2.90 9.58
N ALA A 90 -2.88 3.63 8.90
CA ALA A 90 -3.92 3.02 8.07
C ALA A 90 -3.33 2.21 6.92
N LEU A 91 -2.36 2.78 6.19
CA LEU A 91 -1.71 2.14 5.05
C LEU A 91 -0.83 0.96 5.48
N GLU A 92 -0.02 1.12 6.52
CA GLU A 92 0.84 0.06 7.06
C GLU A 92 0.04 -1.14 7.53
N GLY A 93 -1.09 -0.89 8.22
CA GLY A 93 -2.00 -1.97 8.61
C GLY A 93 -2.51 -2.78 7.41
N ILE A 94 -2.74 -2.15 6.25
CA ILE A 94 -3.13 -2.86 5.03
C ILE A 94 -1.93 -3.55 4.38
N TRP A 95 -0.77 -2.93 4.33
CA TRP A 95 0.44 -3.54 3.77
C TRP A 95 0.83 -4.82 4.51
N ILE A 96 0.74 -4.81 5.85
CA ILE A 96 0.94 -6.00 6.69
C ILE A 96 -0.07 -7.09 6.34
N LYS A 97 -1.36 -6.77 6.18
CA LYS A 97 -2.37 -7.75 5.78
C LYS A 97 -2.08 -8.35 4.40
N VAL A 98 -1.60 -7.56 3.44
CA VAL A 98 -1.16 -8.07 2.12
C VAL A 98 0.02 -9.03 2.29
N TRP A 99 1.04 -8.63 3.07
CA TRP A 99 2.19 -9.47 3.37
C TRP A 99 1.78 -10.82 4.00
N GLU A 100 0.95 -10.79 5.03
CA GLU A 100 0.44 -11.97 5.72
C GLU A 100 -0.41 -12.86 4.80
N SER A 101 -1.32 -12.26 4.02
CA SER A 101 -2.17 -12.98 3.08
C SER A 101 -1.33 -13.72 2.03
N ARG A 102 -0.31 -13.06 1.48
CA ARG A 102 0.59 -13.67 0.49
C ARG A 102 1.43 -14.80 1.10
N ARG A 103 1.93 -14.62 2.32
CA ARG A 103 2.66 -15.68 3.06
C ARG A 103 1.76 -16.88 3.36
N ALA A 104 0.52 -16.65 3.82
CA ALA A 104 -0.44 -17.71 4.09
C ALA A 104 -0.83 -18.48 2.83
N ALA A 105 -0.83 -17.83 1.67
CA ALA A 105 -1.04 -18.46 0.37
C ALA A 105 0.19 -19.22 -0.17
N GLY A 106 1.29 -19.31 0.61
CA GLY A 106 2.51 -20.00 0.19
C GLY A 106 3.27 -19.30 -0.94
N ALA A 107 3.09 -17.98 -1.12
CA ALA A 107 3.79 -17.24 -2.15
C ALA A 107 5.31 -17.30 -1.91
N PRO A 108 6.12 -17.62 -2.94
CA PRO A 108 7.58 -17.73 -2.79
C PRO A 108 8.24 -16.38 -2.53
N TRP A 109 7.57 -15.28 -2.89
CA TRP A 109 8.01 -13.92 -2.64
C TRP A 109 6.82 -12.97 -2.58
N VAL A 110 7.04 -11.85 -1.87
CA VAL A 110 6.18 -10.67 -1.84
C VAL A 110 7.08 -9.48 -2.13
N SER A 111 6.66 -8.59 -3.01
CA SER A 111 7.43 -7.40 -3.37
C SER A 111 6.73 -6.15 -2.88
N VAL A 112 7.53 -5.19 -2.42
CA VAL A 112 7.08 -3.87 -1.97
C VAL A 112 8.09 -2.85 -2.49
N THR A 113 7.60 -1.74 -3.03
CA THR A 113 8.42 -0.62 -3.52
C THR A 113 7.99 0.65 -2.80
N PRO A 114 8.85 1.33 -2.01
CA PRO A 114 8.56 2.68 -1.57
C PRO A 114 8.59 3.62 -2.79
N GLU A 115 7.43 4.06 -3.25
CA GLU A 115 7.31 4.79 -4.51
C GLU A 115 7.15 6.29 -4.25
N TYR A 116 8.23 6.98 -3.90
CA TYR A 116 8.16 8.43 -3.65
C TYR A 116 8.55 9.23 -4.89
N GLY A 117 7.66 10.11 -5.35
CA GLY A 117 7.84 10.92 -6.56
C GLY A 117 8.06 12.42 -6.26
N PRO A 118 8.76 13.14 -7.14
CA PRO A 118 8.94 14.59 -7.03
C PRO A 118 7.62 15.33 -7.28
N VAL A 119 7.64 16.67 -7.28
CA VAL A 119 6.52 17.52 -7.73
C VAL A 119 5.91 16.97 -9.04
N PRO A 120 4.58 16.78 -9.14
CA PRO A 120 3.52 17.28 -8.26
C PRO A 120 3.04 16.29 -7.17
N TYR A 121 3.77 15.21 -6.91
CA TYR A 121 3.42 14.28 -5.83
C TYR A 121 3.89 14.79 -4.47
N SER A 122 5.04 15.47 -4.42
CA SER A 122 5.57 16.17 -3.24
C SER A 122 5.23 17.67 -3.28
N ASP A 123 5.14 18.30 -2.10
CA ASP A 123 4.91 19.75 -1.97
C ASP A 123 6.21 20.55 -2.15
N SER A 124 7.38 19.96 -1.89
CA SER A 124 8.64 20.71 -1.83
C SER A 124 9.92 19.94 -2.20
N LEU A 125 9.82 18.63 -2.48
CA LEU A 125 10.98 17.79 -2.75
C LEU A 125 11.22 17.58 -4.25
N ASP A 126 12.38 18.06 -4.71
CA ASP A 126 12.90 17.76 -6.05
C ASP A 126 13.67 16.43 -6.08
N ASP A 127 14.30 16.01 -4.97
CA ASP A 127 14.94 14.70 -4.82
C ASP A 127 14.22 13.81 -3.80
N THR A 128 13.45 12.84 -4.30
CA THR A 128 12.76 11.82 -3.49
C THR A 128 13.52 10.50 -3.38
N SER A 129 14.74 10.42 -3.93
CA SER A 129 15.56 9.20 -3.90
C SER A 129 16.02 8.88 -2.49
N SER A 130 16.47 9.90 -1.75
CA SER A 130 16.88 9.77 -0.34
C SER A 130 15.72 9.30 0.55
N LEU A 131 14.52 9.85 0.34
CA LEU A 131 13.29 9.43 1.01
C LEU A 131 12.95 7.97 0.70
N THR A 132 13.03 7.58 -0.57
CA THR A 132 12.80 6.20 -1.05
C THR A 132 13.74 5.20 -0.35
N VAL A 133 15.03 5.53 -0.24
CA VAL A 133 16.02 4.69 0.46
C VAL A 133 15.68 4.58 1.94
N ARG A 134 15.40 5.70 2.61
CA ARG A 134 15.03 5.72 4.03
C ARG A 134 13.80 4.86 4.32
N GLU A 135 12.75 5.00 3.50
CA GLU A 135 11.53 4.22 3.67
C GLU A 135 11.74 2.74 3.33
N SER A 136 12.65 2.40 2.42
CA SER A 136 13.03 1.00 2.17
C SER A 136 13.55 0.30 3.42
N HIS A 137 14.40 0.98 4.20
CA HIS A 137 14.90 0.45 5.48
C HIS A 137 13.77 0.30 6.51
N ARG A 138 12.91 1.31 6.64
CA ARG A 138 11.79 1.28 7.59
C ARG A 138 10.78 0.16 7.28
N LEU A 139 10.50 -0.07 6.00
CA LEU A 139 9.60 -1.13 5.54
C LEU A 139 10.17 -2.52 5.81
N ARG A 140 11.49 -2.73 5.70
CA ARG A 140 12.11 -4.01 6.10
C ARG A 140 11.85 -4.32 7.58
N ALA A 141 11.99 -3.33 8.46
CA ALA A 141 11.66 -3.49 9.87
C ALA A 141 10.16 -3.78 10.06
N LEU A 142 9.28 -3.06 9.36
CA LEU A 142 7.82 -3.26 9.41
C LEU A 142 7.41 -4.70 9.04
N PHE A 143 8.00 -5.26 8.00
CA PHE A 143 7.73 -6.63 7.55
C PHE A 143 8.55 -7.70 8.31
N GLY A 144 9.37 -7.30 9.29
CA GLY A 144 10.20 -8.19 10.09
C GLY A 144 11.35 -8.84 9.31
N MET A 145 11.79 -8.23 8.20
CA MET A 145 12.87 -8.73 7.34
C MET A 145 14.27 -8.48 7.93
N ASP A 146 14.40 -7.61 8.92
CA ASP A 146 15.66 -7.34 9.62
C ASP A 146 15.93 -8.33 10.77
N LYS A 147 15.00 -9.25 11.04
CA LYS A 147 15.24 -10.35 11.96
C LYS A 147 15.96 -11.46 11.19
N GLU A 148 17.12 -11.90 11.68
CA GLU A 148 17.75 -13.12 11.16
C GLU A 148 16.70 -14.25 11.13
N PRO A 149 16.69 -15.10 10.09
CA PRO A 149 15.87 -16.29 10.14
C PRO A 149 16.22 -17.04 11.42
N ALA A 150 15.20 -17.43 12.20
CA ALA A 150 15.42 -18.21 13.41
C ALA A 150 16.33 -19.40 13.05
N PRO A 151 17.42 -19.64 13.80
CA PRO A 151 18.30 -20.74 13.49
C PRO A 151 17.54 -22.04 13.71
N GLY A 152 17.13 -22.67 12.60
CA GLY A 152 16.62 -24.04 12.58
C GLY A 152 15.13 -24.17 12.31
N GLY A 153 14.84 -24.82 11.19
CA GLY A 153 13.88 -25.91 11.19
C GLY A 153 13.08 -26.07 9.89
N PRO A 154 12.73 -27.30 9.49
CA PRO A 154 13.48 -28.57 9.55
C PRO A 154 14.25 -28.88 8.26
#